data_AF-S8E3G1-F1
#
_entry.id   AF-S8E3G1-F1
#
_cell.length_a   1.000
_cell.length_b   1.000
_cell.length_c   1.000
_cell.angle_alpha   90.00
_cell.angle_beta   90.00
_cell.angle_gamma   90.00
#
_symmetry.space_group_name_H-M   'P 1'
#
loop_
_entity.id
_entity.type
_entity.pdbx_description
1 polymer ?
#
loop_
_entity_poly.entity_id
_entity_poly.type
_entity_poly.pdbx_seq_one_letter_code
_entity_poly.pdbx_strand_id
1 'polypeptide(L)'
;LGTDDEQHPLFLVLSATDPLYKKKKKLLEQGGVDVESPIILRSSSTEEQLKAIADQLLLLARIIHLNEVELYFEESSSDHGNLFSPRNELEALNSILEVLD
;
A
#
# COMPACT_ATOMS: atom_id res chain seq x y z
N LEU A 1 -5.21 8.09 -34.98
CA LEU A 1 -6.24 7.79 -33.95
C LEU A 1 -5.47 7.62 -32.66
N GLY A 2 -5.38 8.68 -31.86
CA GLY A 2 -4.78 8.58 -30.53
C GLY A 2 -5.68 7.68 -29.71
N THR A 3 -5.21 6.50 -29.35
CA THR A 3 -5.82 5.76 -28.25
C THR A 3 -5.48 6.56 -27.00
N ASP A 4 -6.46 7.22 -26.40
CA ASP A 4 -6.31 7.72 -25.04
C ASP A 4 -5.85 6.53 -24.20
N ASP A 5 -4.68 6.64 -23.59
CA ASP A 5 -4.14 5.60 -22.71
C ASP A 5 -5.06 5.54 -21.49
N GLU A 6 -5.88 4.50 -21.45
CA GLU A 6 -6.93 4.34 -20.46
C GLU A 6 -6.32 4.27 -19.06
N GLN A 7 -6.77 5.16 -18.19
CA GLN A 7 -6.30 5.26 -16.81
C GLN A 7 -7.29 4.59 -15.87
N HIS A 8 -6.77 3.67 -15.07
CA HIS A 8 -7.50 2.90 -14.09
C HIS A 8 -6.99 3.31 -12.69
N PRO A 9 -7.72 4.18 -11.97
CA PRO A 9 -7.33 4.58 -10.62
C PRO A 9 -7.63 3.46 -9.62
N LEU A 10 -6.61 3.03 -8.88
CA LEU A 10 -6.69 2.02 -7.83
C LEU A 10 -6.69 2.70 -6.45
N PHE A 11 -7.66 2.35 -5.60
CA PHE A 11 -7.85 2.97 -4.29
C PHE A 11 -7.68 1.94 -3.17
N LEU A 12 -6.56 2.02 -2.46
CA LEU A 12 -6.45 1.43 -1.13
C LEU A 12 -6.46 2.57 -0.11
N VAL A 13 -7.46 2.56 0.78
CA VAL A 13 -7.75 3.70 1.65
C VAL A 13 -7.41 3.35 3.09
N LEU A 14 -6.56 4.17 3.72
CA LEU A 14 -6.39 4.16 5.17
C LEU A 14 -7.62 4.82 5.80
N SER A 15 -8.45 4.03 6.48
CA SER A 15 -9.68 4.53 7.10
C SER A 15 -9.41 5.62 8.14
N ALA A 16 -10.05 6.78 8.02
CA ALA A 16 -9.97 7.86 9.00
C ALA A 16 -10.49 7.47 10.40
N THR A 17 -11.26 6.38 10.50
CA THR A 17 -11.73 5.82 11.78
C THR A 17 -10.80 4.75 12.36
N ASP A 18 -9.69 4.43 11.69
CA ASP A 18 -8.69 3.49 12.21
C ASP A 18 -8.08 4.03 13.53
N PRO A 19 -8.12 3.27 14.64
CA PRO A 19 -7.54 3.70 15.90
C PRO A 19 -6.05 4.06 15.82
N LEU A 20 -5.34 3.48 14.85
CA LEU A 20 -3.91 3.65 14.60
C LEU A 20 -3.63 4.62 13.44
N TYR A 21 -4.66 5.30 12.90
CA TYR A 21 -4.58 6.17 11.73
C TYR A 21 -3.36 7.09 11.73
N LYS A 22 -3.14 7.82 12.83
CA LYS A 22 -2.04 8.80 12.92
C LYS A 22 -0.66 8.15 12.76
N LYS A 23 -0.46 6.95 13.32
CA LYS A 23 0.81 6.24 13.21
C LYS A 23 1.00 5.70 11.79
N LYS A 24 -0.02 5.04 11.24
CA LYS A 24 0.01 4.47 9.89
C LYS A 24 0.19 5.53 8.81
N LYS A 25 -0.53 6.66 8.90
CA LYS A 25 -0.39 7.80 7.98
C LYS A 25 1.04 8.34 8.00
N LYS A 26 1.64 8.51 9.18
CA LYS A 26 3.03 8.95 9.31
C LYS A 26 4.01 7.99 8.64
N LEU A 27 3.83 6.68 8.80
CA LEU A 27 4.68 5.67 8.14
C LEU A 27 4.57 5.73 6.62
N LEU A 28 3.35 5.90 6.10
CA LEU A 28 3.10 6.03 4.66
C LEU A 28 3.77 7.29 4.10
N GLU A 29 3.60 8.43 4.78
CA GLU A 29 4.23 9.70 4.40
C GLU A 29 5.77 9.62 4.44
N GLN A 30 6.35 8.92 5.42
CA GLN A 30 7.79 8.65 5.50
C GLN A 30 8.28 7.75 4.35
N GLY A 31 7.43 6.83 3.88
CA GLY A 31 7.67 6.00 2.70
C GLY A 31 7.44 6.72 1.36
N GLY A 32 7.10 8.02 1.38
CA GLY A 32 6.80 8.81 0.18
C GLY A 32 5.47 8.43 -0.49
N VAL A 33 4.57 7.76 0.24
CA VAL A 33 3.26 7.34 -0.27
C VAL A 33 2.21 8.32 0.20
N ASP A 34 1.53 8.96 -0.76
CA ASP A 34 0.35 9.77 -0.48
C ASP A 34 -0.88 8.87 -0.32
N VAL A 35 -1.44 8.88 0.88
CA VAL A 35 -2.62 8.06 1.27
C VAL A 35 -3.94 8.62 0.76
N GLU A 36 -3.93 9.85 0.23
CA GLU A 36 -5.14 10.54 -0.25
C GLU A 36 -5.28 10.48 -1.78
N SER A 37 -4.23 10.01 -2.48
CA SER A 37 -4.18 9.94 -3.93
C SER A 37 -4.32 8.48 -4.43
N PRO A 38 -5.09 8.25 -5.52
CA PRO A 38 -5.14 6.93 -6.16
C PRO A 38 -3.81 6.58 -6.82
N ILE A 39 -3.52 5.29 -6.90
CA ILE A 39 -2.43 4.76 -7.72
C ILE A 39 -2.96 4.60 -9.15
N ILE A 40 -2.29 5.22 -10.12
CA ILE A 40 -2.76 5.24 -11.51
C ILE A 40 -2.14 4.07 -12.28
N LEU A 41 -2.97 3.09 -12.62
CA LEU A 41 -2.62 2.04 -13.58
C LEU A 41 -2.98 2.51 -14.99
N ARG A 42 -2.07 2.32 -15.95
CA ARG A 42 -2.33 2.68 -17.35
C ARG A 42 -2.26 1.44 -18.23
N SER A 43 -3.11 1.38 -19.24
CA SER A 43 -3.10 0.27 -20.20
C SER A 43 -1.77 0.14 -20.95
N SER A 44 -1.03 1.24 -21.12
CA SER A 44 0.30 1.27 -21.73
C SER A 44 1.48 1.06 -20.76
N SER A 45 1.22 0.75 -19.47
CA SER A 45 2.28 0.63 -18.48
C SER A 45 3.35 -0.41 -18.87
N THR A 46 4.63 -0.03 -18.74
CA THR A 46 5.75 -0.96 -18.93
C THR A 46 5.86 -1.95 -17.77
N GLU A 47 6.62 -3.02 -17.93
CA GLU A 47 6.88 -3.98 -16.84
C GLU A 47 7.48 -3.31 -15.60
N GLU A 48 8.39 -2.35 -15.78
CA GLU A 48 8.98 -1.59 -14.67
C GLU A 48 7.95 -0.71 -13.96
N GLN A 49 7.03 -0.10 -14.71
CA GLN A 49 5.95 0.71 -14.14
C GLN A 49 4.94 -0.17 -13.40
N LEU A 50 4.56 -1.31 -13.97
CA LEU A 50 3.71 -2.30 -13.31
C LEU A 50 4.35 -2.82 -12.02
N LYS A 51 5.65 -3.09 -12.04
CA LYS A 51 6.39 -3.48 -10.84
C LYS A 51 6.36 -2.38 -9.79
N ALA A 52 6.63 -1.13 -10.17
CA ALA A 52 6.59 0.00 -9.23
C ALA A 52 5.19 0.20 -8.62
N ILE A 53 4.14 0.06 -9.44
CA ILE A 53 2.74 0.07 -8.98
C ILE A 53 2.47 -1.07 -7.99
N ALA A 54 2.90 -2.29 -8.31
CA ALA A 54 2.74 -3.44 -7.43
C ALA A 54 3.49 -3.27 -6.10
N ASP A 55 4.73 -2.79 -6.14
CA ASP A 55 5.54 -2.51 -4.95
C ASP A 55 4.86 -1.43 -4.07
N GLN A 56 4.29 -0.40 -4.69
CA GLN A 56 3.57 0.67 -3.99
C GLN A 56 2.26 0.18 -3.36
N LEU A 57 1.45 -0.59 -4.10
CA LEU A 57 0.23 -1.22 -3.59
C LEU A 57 0.54 -2.12 -2.39
N LEU A 58 1.60 -2.93 -2.50
CA LEU A 58 2.03 -3.85 -1.46
C LEU A 58 2.47 -3.13 -0.20
N LEU A 59 3.31 -2.10 -0.32
CA LEU A 59 3.74 -1.30 0.83
C LEU A 59 2.55 -0.64 1.52
N LEU A 60 1.64 -0.06 0.74
CA LEU A 60 0.50 0.65 1.28
C LEU A 60 -0.50 -0.30 1.98
N ALA A 61 -0.80 -1.44 1.36
CA ALA A 61 -1.66 -2.46 1.95
C ALA A 61 -1.09 -3.01 3.26
N ARG A 62 0.22 -3.29 3.30
CA ARG A 62 0.91 -3.76 4.50
C ARG A 62 0.79 -2.76 5.65
N ILE A 63 1.04 -1.47 5.41
CA ILE A 63 0.94 -0.45 6.46
C ILE A 63 -0.51 -0.25 6.92
N ILE A 64 -1.48 -0.28 6.01
CA ILE A 64 -2.92 -0.19 6.35
C ILE A 64 -3.31 -1.32 7.31
N HIS A 65 -2.77 -2.52 7.12
CA HIS A 65 -3.11 -3.70 7.93
C HIS A 65 -2.21 -3.94 9.15
N LEU A 66 -1.29 -3.02 9.46
CA LEU A 66 -0.51 -3.13 10.69
C LEU A 66 -1.41 -3.08 11.93
N ASN A 67 -1.20 -4.00 12.85
CA ASN A 67 -1.82 -3.95 14.17
C ASN A 67 -0.91 -3.24 15.18
N GLU A 68 -1.42 -3.07 16.40
CA GLU A 68 -0.72 -2.38 17.48
C GLU A 68 0.61 -3.05 17.85
N VAL A 69 0.64 -4.38 17.84
CA VAL A 69 1.83 -5.17 18.20
C VAL A 69 2.90 -5.01 17.12
N GLU A 70 2.54 -5.10 15.85
CA GLU A 70 3.45 -4.95 14.72
C GLU A 70 4.06 -3.54 14.68
N LEU A 71 3.26 -2.50 14.93
CA LEU A 71 3.76 -1.11 15.04
C LEU A 71 4.73 -0.93 16.21
N TYR A 72 4.48 -1.58 17.34
CA TYR A 72 5.36 -1.47 18.50
C TYR A 72 6.76 -2.03 18.21
N PHE A 73 6.82 -3.14 17.47
CA PHE A 73 8.10 -3.77 17.13
C PHE A 73 8.81 -3.09 15.95
N GLU A 74 8.08 -2.47 15.03
CA GLU A 74 8.64 -1.69 13.92
C GLU A 74 9.54 -0.55 14.42
N GLU A 75 9.13 0.17 15.47
CA GLU A 75 9.93 1.24 16.09
C GLU A 75 11.27 0.72 16.70
N SER A 76 11.42 -0.60 16.90
CA SER A 76 12.53 -1.22 17.63
C SER A 76 13.54 -1.98 16.76
N SER A 77 13.26 -2.19 15.47
CA SER A 77 14.08 -3.05 14.59
C SER A 77 14.80 -2.26 13.50
N SER A 78 16.14 -2.32 13.49
CA SER A 78 17.00 -1.78 12.42
C SER A 78 17.01 -2.62 11.13
N ASP A 79 16.31 -3.77 11.14
CA ASP A 79 16.27 -4.73 10.05
C ASP A 79 14.83 -4.86 9.55
N HIS A 80 14.52 -4.22 8.43
CA HIS A 80 13.19 -4.15 7.84
C HIS A 80 12.70 -5.49 7.26
N GLY A 81 13.52 -6.55 7.32
CA GLY A 81 13.26 -7.84 6.67
C GLY A 81 12.13 -8.69 7.25
N ASN A 82 11.57 -8.35 8.42
CA ASN A 82 10.58 -9.16 9.14
C ASN A 82 9.42 -8.35 9.75
N LEU A 83 9.13 -7.15 9.23
CA LEU A 83 8.17 -6.21 9.82
C LEU A 83 6.71 -6.68 9.74
N PHE A 84 6.37 -7.51 8.76
CA PHE A 84 4.99 -7.89 8.47
C PHE A 84 4.77 -9.35 8.84
N SER A 85 3.80 -9.60 9.74
CA SER A 85 3.46 -10.97 10.11
C SER A 85 2.77 -11.71 8.94
N PRO A 86 2.71 -13.05 8.97
CA PRO A 86 1.92 -13.81 8.00
C PRO A 86 0.45 -13.37 7.92
N ARG A 87 -0.10 -12.86 9.03
CA ARG A 87 -1.45 -12.30 9.08
C ARG A 87 -1.54 -10.98 8.30
N ASN A 88 -0.56 -10.10 8.47
CA ASN A 88 -0.48 -8.84 7.71
C ASN A 88 -0.33 -9.10 6.22
N GLU A 89 0.56 -10.02 5.81
CA GLU A 89 0.74 -10.38 4.39
C GLU A 89 -0.56 -10.90 3.76
N LEU A 90 -1.31 -11.74 4.49
CA LEU A 90 -2.58 -12.26 4.00
C LEU A 90 -3.64 -11.15 3.84
N GLU A 91 -3.79 -10.28 4.84
CA GLU A 91 -4.75 -9.16 4.79
C GLU A 91 -4.37 -8.14 3.71
N ALA A 92 -3.08 -7.84 3.57
CA ALA A 92 -2.56 -6.95 2.54
C ALA A 92 -2.84 -7.47 1.13
N LEU A 93 -2.51 -8.74 0.86
CA LEU A 93 -2.77 -9.36 -0.43
C LEU A 93 -4.27 -9.44 -0.74
N ASN A 94 -5.10 -9.75 0.26
CA ASN A 94 -6.55 -9.78 0.07
C ASN A 94 -7.10 -8.40 -0.32
N SER A 95 -6.69 -7.32 0.35
CA SER A 95 -7.13 -5.97 -0.02
C SER A 95 -6.60 -5.50 -1.38
N ILE A 96 -5.43 -5.98 -1.83
CA ILE A 96 -4.95 -5.69 -3.19
C ILE A 96 -5.84 -6.40 -4.22
N LEU A 97 -6.18 -7.67 -3.98
CA LEU A 97 -7.07 -8.41 -4.86
C LEU A 97 -8.44 -7.75 -4.97
N GLU A 98 -9.03 -7.30 -3.86
CA GLU A 98 -10.31 -6.58 -3.83
C GLU A 98 -10.32 -5.28 -4.67
N VAL A 99 -9.15 -4.69 -4.93
CA VAL A 99 -9.02 -3.47 -5.75
C VAL A 99 -8.73 -3.80 -7.22
N LEU A 100 -8.26 -5.00 -7.52
CA LEU A 100 -7.95 -5.47 -8.87
C LEU A 100 -9.08 -6.29 -9.52
N ASP A 101 -9.93 -6.93 -8.72
CA ASP A 101 -11.13 -7.69 -9.15
C ASP A 101 -12.28 -6.77 -9.61
#